data_AF-H3H8T2-F1
#
_entry.id   AF-H3H8T2-F1
#
_cell.length_a   1.000
_cell.length_b   1.000
_cell.length_c   1.000
_cell.angle_alpha   90.00
_cell.angle_beta   90.00
_cell.angle_gamma   90.00
#
_symmetry.space_group_name_H-M   'P 1'
#
loop_
_entity.id
_entity.type
_entity.pdbx_description
1 polymer ?
#
loop_
_entity_poly.entity_id
_entity_poly.type
_entity_poly.pdbx_seq_one_letter_code
_entity_poly.pdbx_strand_id
1 'polypeptide(L)'
;FEEQASDDPESSALARIAAHKRAKYAGVKRHLERQGWKVHLSALVYGSLGAVPAGNHKVLTEHLGLLKRDAKRLDRQLSVACIQSSRRIWNLHCSQHRARQHQAPGGSRAAETGGTPPRTGRR
;
A
#
# COMPACT_ATOMS: atom_id res chain seq x y z
N PHE A 1 -16.38 -18.90 -16.67
CA PHE A 1 -15.77 -18.50 -15.39
C PHE A 1 -14.49 -19.29 -15.28
N GLU A 2 -13.35 -18.63 -15.44
CA GLU A 2 -12.05 -19.28 -15.31
C GLU A 2 -11.88 -19.78 -13.87
N GLU A 3 -11.52 -21.05 -13.77
CA GLU A 3 -11.19 -21.75 -12.56
C GLU A 3 -10.01 -21.04 -11.89
N GLN A 4 -10.26 -20.41 -10.74
CA GLN A 4 -9.20 -19.88 -9.89
C GLN A 4 -8.37 -21.08 -9.41
N ALA A 5 -7.27 -21.34 -10.12
CA ALA A 5 -6.19 -22.19 -9.63
C ALA A 5 -5.92 -21.79 -8.17
N SER A 6 -5.92 -22.79 -7.28
CA SER A 6 -5.72 -22.61 -5.85
C SER A 6 -4.52 -21.70 -5.58
N ASP A 7 -4.78 -20.44 -5.25
CA ASP A 7 -3.74 -19.50 -4.86
C ASP A 7 -3.10 -20.03 -3.58
N ASP A 8 -1.90 -20.59 -3.70
CA ASP A 8 -1.09 -20.94 -2.55
C ASP A 8 -0.89 -19.66 -1.72
N PRO A 9 -1.39 -19.60 -0.46
CA PRO A 9 -1.29 -18.38 0.35
C PRO A 9 0.16 -17.94 0.60
N GLU A 10 1.13 -18.84 0.43
CA GLU A 10 2.57 -18.57 0.48
C GLU A 10 3.09 -17.82 -0.77
N SER A 11 2.35 -17.83 -1.89
CA SER A 11 2.72 -17.22 -3.17
C SER A 11 2.29 -15.75 -3.31
N SER A 12 1.59 -15.19 -2.31
CA SER A 12 1.09 -13.80 -2.39
C SER A 12 2.22 -12.76 -2.47
N ALA A 13 1.95 -11.62 -3.13
CA ALA A 13 2.88 -10.50 -3.19
C ALA A 13 3.28 -9.99 -1.78
N LEU A 14 2.37 -10.08 -0.80
CA LEU A 14 2.65 -9.72 0.59
C LEU A 14 3.61 -10.72 1.26
N ALA A 15 3.46 -12.01 1.00
CA ALA A 15 4.39 -13.05 1.47
C ALA A 15 5.80 -12.83 0.88
N ARG A 16 5.90 -12.52 -0.41
CA ARG A 16 7.17 -12.16 -1.07
C ARG A 16 7.83 -10.93 -0.43
N ILE A 17 7.05 -9.88 -0.14
CA ILE A 17 7.57 -8.68 0.55
C ILE A 17 8.05 -9.03 1.97
N ALA A 18 7.30 -9.85 2.71
CA ALA A 18 7.69 -10.30 4.03
C ALA A 18 9.03 -11.07 3.99
N ALA A 19 9.18 -12.02 3.05
CA ALA A 19 10.42 -12.75 2.84
C ALA A 19 11.58 -11.82 2.48
N HIS A 20 11.37 -10.87 1.57
CA HIS A 20 12.38 -9.89 1.20
C HIS A 20 12.83 -9.01 2.39
N LYS A 21 11.90 -8.57 3.23
CA LYS A 21 12.24 -7.81 4.45
C LYS A 21 13.00 -8.67 5.45
N ARG A 22 12.62 -9.93 5.65
CA ARG A 22 13.39 -10.86 6.50
C ARG A 22 14.81 -11.06 5.97
N ALA A 23 14.98 -11.25 4.66
CA ALA A 23 16.30 -11.36 4.05
C ALA A 23 17.14 -10.09 4.28
N LYS A 24 16.56 -8.91 4.08
CA LYS A 24 17.22 -7.61 4.30
C LYS A 24 17.79 -7.48 5.71
N TYR A 25 17.04 -7.91 6.74
CA TYR A 25 17.44 -7.74 8.14
C TYR A 25 18.13 -8.96 8.74
N ALA A 26 18.39 -10.02 7.97
CA ALA A 26 19.08 -11.22 8.43
C ALA A 26 20.51 -10.92 8.92
N GLY A 27 21.19 -9.94 8.32
CA GLY A 27 22.51 -9.49 8.79
C GLY A 27 22.48 -8.88 10.19
N VAL A 28 21.45 -8.09 10.49
CA VAL A 28 21.25 -7.48 11.82
C VAL A 28 20.98 -8.55 12.86
N LYS A 29 20.09 -9.50 12.55
CA LYS A 29 19.83 -10.66 13.42
C LYS A 29 21.13 -11.38 13.78
N ARG A 30 21.93 -11.73 12.77
CA ARG A 30 23.21 -12.43 12.96
C ARG A 30 24.23 -11.62 13.77
N HIS A 31 24.26 -10.30 13.61
CA HIS A 31 25.13 -9.45 14.39
C HIS A 31 24.75 -9.47 15.87
N LEU A 32 23.47 -9.32 16.19
CA LEU A 32 22.96 -9.36 17.55
C LEU A 32 23.10 -10.74 18.20
N GLU A 33 22.86 -11.81 17.46
CA GLU A 33 23.06 -13.19 17.96
C GLU A 33 24.53 -13.46 18.32
N ARG A 34 25.48 -12.94 17.55
CA ARG A 34 26.92 -13.03 17.90
C ARG A 34 27.28 -12.28 19.18
N GLN A 35 26.48 -11.29 19.58
CA GLN A 35 26.65 -10.56 20.84
C GLN A 35 25.94 -11.25 22.01
N GLY A 36 25.40 -12.47 21.81
CA GLY A 36 24.74 -13.25 22.85
C GLY A 36 23.24 -12.96 23.01
N TRP A 37 22.64 -12.13 22.14
CA TRP A 37 21.21 -11.86 22.20
C TRP A 37 20.40 -12.97 21.54
N LYS A 38 19.26 -13.34 22.14
CA LYS A 38 18.24 -14.15 21.48
C LYS A 38 17.36 -13.24 20.63
N VAL A 39 17.38 -13.41 19.31
CA VAL A 39 16.69 -12.52 18.38
C VAL A 39 15.67 -13.25 17.52
N HIS A 40 14.44 -12.75 17.52
CA HIS A 40 13.38 -13.17 16.61
C HIS A 40 13.26 -12.17 15.46
N LEU A 41 13.39 -12.64 14.22
CA LEU A 41 13.22 -11.81 13.04
C LEU A 41 11.89 -12.13 12.34
N SER A 42 10.98 -11.15 12.38
CA SER A 42 9.67 -11.24 11.75
C SER A 42 9.36 -10.01 10.91
N ALA A 43 8.41 -10.17 10.00
CA ALA A 43 7.86 -9.09 9.20
C ALA A 43 6.34 -9.12 9.33
N LEU A 44 5.76 -8.00 9.75
CA LEU A 44 4.35 -7.70 9.63
C LEU A 44 4.15 -6.91 8.33
N VAL A 45 3.24 -7.36 7.48
CA VAL A 45 2.99 -6.72 6.18
C VAL A 45 1.50 -6.43 6.06
N TYR A 46 1.16 -5.22 5.61
CA TYR A 46 -0.22 -4.78 5.39
C TYR A 46 -0.32 -4.17 3.99
N GLY A 47 -1.32 -4.58 3.22
CA GLY A 47 -1.63 -3.97 1.93
C GLY A 47 -2.22 -2.57 2.10
N SER A 48 -2.04 -1.71 1.11
CA SER A 48 -2.58 -0.33 1.10
C SER A 48 -4.10 -0.28 1.23
N LEU A 49 -4.80 -1.30 0.72
CA LEU A 49 -6.24 -1.47 0.84
C LEU A 49 -6.67 -2.31 2.06
N GLY A 50 -5.76 -2.55 3.00
CA GLY A 50 -6.04 -3.28 4.24
C GLY A 50 -5.91 -4.81 4.13
N ALA A 51 -5.35 -5.33 3.04
CA ALA A 51 -5.07 -6.76 2.93
C ALA A 51 -4.10 -7.20 4.04
N VAL A 52 -4.43 -8.31 4.71
CA VAL A 52 -3.65 -8.84 5.83
C VAL A 52 -3.25 -10.30 5.52
N PRO A 53 -1.95 -10.62 5.45
CA PRO A 53 -1.50 -11.99 5.26
C PRO A 53 -1.66 -12.80 6.55
N ALA A 54 -2.02 -14.08 6.42
CA ALA A 54 -2.22 -14.99 7.56
C ALA A 54 -0.97 -15.10 8.46
N GLY A 55 0.23 -14.94 7.88
CA GLY A 55 1.50 -14.95 8.61
C GLY A 55 1.63 -13.86 9.68
N ASN A 56 0.92 -12.73 9.57
CA ASN A 56 0.96 -11.68 10.59
C ASN A 56 0.41 -12.20 11.93
N HIS A 57 -0.70 -12.93 11.90
CA HIS A 57 -1.32 -13.44 13.12
C HIS A 57 -0.35 -14.33 13.91
N LYS A 58 0.36 -15.22 13.21
CA LYS A 58 1.40 -16.08 13.78
C LYS A 58 2.51 -15.27 14.45
N VAL A 59 3.00 -14.21 13.80
CA VAL A 59 4.01 -13.32 14.37
C VAL A 59 3.50 -12.63 15.64
N LEU A 60 2.27 -12.09 15.61
CA LEU A 60 1.67 -11.39 16.74
C LEU A 60 1.51 -12.31 17.96
N THR A 61 1.07 -13.56 17.76
CA THR A 61 0.84 -14.49 18.87
C THR A 61 2.11 -15.18 19.33
N GLU A 62 2.95 -15.67 18.42
CA GLU A 62 4.10 -16.51 18.78
C GLU A 62 5.34 -15.70 19.11
N HIS A 63 5.60 -14.61 18.40
CA HIS A 63 6.85 -13.84 18.60
C HIS A 63 6.65 -12.65 19.53
N LEU A 64 5.47 -12.02 19.51
CA LEU A 64 5.14 -10.92 20.42
C LEU A 64 4.35 -11.39 21.65
N GLY A 65 3.93 -12.66 21.70
CA GLY A 65 3.24 -13.23 22.86
C GLY A 65 1.84 -12.65 23.10
N LEU A 66 1.22 -12.04 22.10
CA LEU A 66 -0.11 -11.44 22.26
C LEU A 66 -1.19 -12.51 22.40
N LEU A 67 -2.19 -12.24 23.25
CA LEU A 67 -3.41 -13.03 23.29
C LEU A 67 -4.11 -12.96 21.93
N LYS A 68 -4.76 -14.07 21.51
CA LYS A 68 -5.43 -14.15 20.20
C LYS A 68 -6.41 -12.98 19.94
N ARG A 69 -7.12 -12.54 20.98
CA ARG A 69 -8.05 -11.40 20.91
C ARG A 69 -7.32 -10.09 20.63
N ASP A 70 -6.23 -9.83 21.34
CA ASP A 70 -5.45 -8.60 21.19
C ASP A 70 -4.68 -8.59 19.87
N ALA A 71 -4.14 -9.74 19.46
CA ALA A 71 -3.56 -9.92 18.14
C ALA A 71 -4.57 -9.55 17.04
N LYS A 72 -5.79 -10.08 17.07
CA LYS A 72 -6.85 -9.74 16.09
C LYS A 72 -7.24 -8.26 16.14
N ARG A 73 -7.35 -7.68 17.34
CA ARG A 73 -7.68 -6.26 17.50
C ARG A 73 -6.59 -5.37 16.89
N LEU A 74 -5.33 -5.68 17.19
CA LEU A 74 -4.18 -4.95 16.66
C LEU A 74 -4.09 -5.09 15.14
N ASP A 75 -4.28 -6.29 14.60
CA ASP A 75 -4.23 -6.56 13.16
C ASP A 75 -5.28 -5.72 12.40
N ARG A 76 -6.50 -5.64 12.96
CA ARG A 76 -7.57 -4.79 12.43
C ARG A 76 -7.20 -3.31 12.49
N GLN A 77 -6.65 -2.84 13.61
CA GLN A 77 -6.25 -1.44 13.76
C GLN A 77 -5.16 -1.06 12.76
N LEU A 78 -4.16 -1.91 12.56
CA LEU A 78 -3.07 -1.67 11.62
C LEU A 78 -3.57 -1.70 10.17
N SER A 79 -4.43 -2.65 9.81
CA SER A 79 -5.08 -2.68 8.49
C SER A 79 -5.88 -1.40 8.21
N VAL A 80 -6.69 -0.95 9.17
CA VAL A 80 -7.45 0.31 9.05
C VAL A 80 -6.52 1.52 8.92
N ALA A 81 -5.43 1.56 9.68
CA ALA A 81 -4.44 2.63 9.58
C ALA A 81 -3.78 2.67 8.19
N CYS A 82 -3.53 1.53 7.56
CA CYS A 82 -3.02 1.46 6.19
C CYS A 82 -4.02 2.01 5.17
N ILE A 83 -5.31 1.72 5.31
CA ILE A 83 -6.37 2.28 4.46
C ILE A 83 -6.43 3.80 4.63
N GLN A 84 -6.44 4.28 5.87
CA GLN A 84 -6.50 5.72 6.18
C GLN A 84 -5.27 6.46 5.62
N SER A 85 -4.09 5.88 5.77
CA SER A 85 -2.84 6.43 5.23
C SER A 85 -2.88 6.49 3.71
N SER A 86 -3.33 5.42 3.05
CA SER A 86 -3.46 5.38 1.59
C SER A 86 -4.47 6.42 1.08
N ARG A 87 -5.62 6.56 1.75
CA ARG A 87 -6.60 7.63 1.46
C ARG A 87 -5.97 9.02 1.60
N ARG A 88 -5.17 9.25 2.64
CA ARG A 88 -4.49 10.54 2.84
C ARG A 88 -3.51 10.85 1.71
N ILE A 89 -2.70 9.87 1.30
CA ILE A 89 -1.77 10.00 0.17
C ILE A 89 -2.53 10.33 -1.12
N TRP A 90 -3.63 9.61 -1.39
CA TRP A 90 -4.49 9.88 -2.54
C TRP A 90 -5.06 11.30 -2.53
N ASN A 91 -5.61 11.73 -1.40
CA ASN A 91 -6.17 13.08 -1.28
C ASN A 91 -5.12 14.18 -1.49
N LEU A 92 -3.90 13.97 -0.97
CA LEU A 92 -2.77 14.87 -1.20
C LEU A 92 -2.40 14.94 -2.69
N HIS A 93 -2.37 13.79 -3.36
CA HIS A 93 -2.12 13.75 -4.79
C HIS A 93 -3.19 14.52 -5.57
N CYS A 94 -4.47 14.33 -5.25
CA CYS A 94 -5.56 15.06 -5.88
C CYS A 94 -5.48 16.57 -5.63
N SER A 95 -5.14 17.01 -4.41
CA SER A 95 -5.02 18.44 -4.10
C SER A 95 -3.87 19.09 -4.87
N GLN A 96 -2.71 18.43 -4.93
CA GLN A 96 -1.57 18.88 -5.72
C GLN A 96 -1.89 18.92 -7.23
N HIS A 97 -2.63 17.94 -7.73
CA HIS A 97 -3.08 17.94 -9.12
C HIS A 97 -3.98 19.14 -9.44
N ARG A 98 -5.01 19.39 -8.61
CA ARG A 98 -5.89 20.56 -8.78
C ARG A 98 -5.13 21.88 -8.68
N ALA A 99 -4.21 22.01 -7.71
CA ALA A 99 -3.38 23.21 -7.55
C ALA A 99 -2.55 23.50 -8.81
N ARG A 100 -1.94 22.46 -9.41
CA ARG A 100 -1.23 22.58 -10.69
C ARG A 100 -2.15 23.01 -11.84
N GLN A 101 -3.37 22.49 -11.90
CA GLN A 101 -4.35 22.94 -12.90
C GLN A 101 -4.77 24.41 -12.72
N HIS A 102 -4.88 24.89 -11.48
CA HIS A 102 -5.21 26.29 -11.20
C HIS A 102 -4.03 27.27 -11.41
N GLN A 103 -2.79 26.80 -11.33
CA GLN A 103 -1.58 27.60 -11.56
C GLN A 103 -1.12 27.63 -13.02
N ALA A 104 -1.65 26.74 -13.87
CA ALA A 104 -1.47 26.91 -15.30
C ALA A 104 -2.03 28.29 -15.69
N PRO A 105 -1.22 29.20 -16.28
CA PRO A 105 -1.76 30.44 -16.81
C PRO A 105 -2.88 30.03 -17.76
N GLY A 106 -3.99 30.77 -17.76
CA GLY A 106 -5.15 30.51 -18.63
C GLY A 106 -4.75 30.43 -20.10
N GLY A 107 -4.22 29.28 -20.49
CA GLY A 107 -3.78 28.93 -21.82
C GLY A 107 -4.87 28.07 -22.37
N SER A 108 -5.73 28.71 -23.16
CA SER A 108 -6.72 28.13 -24.05
C SER A 108 -7.39 26.86 -23.54
N ARG A 109 -8.68 26.98 -23.19
CA ARG A 109 -9.64 25.95 -23.62
C ARG A 109 -9.29 25.65 -25.08
N ALA A 110 -8.63 24.53 -25.34
CA ALA A 110 -8.63 23.96 -26.67
C ALA A 110 -10.12 23.71 -26.93
N ALA A 111 -10.72 24.60 -27.72
CA ALA A 111 -11.97 24.30 -28.38
C ALA A 111 -11.68 23.02 -29.14
N GLU A 112 -12.23 21.91 -28.66
CA GLU A 112 -12.30 20.67 -29.41
C GLU A 112 -12.80 21.06 -30.80
N THR A 113 -11.91 20.95 -31.79
CA THR A 113 -12.20 21.21 -33.18
C THR A 113 -13.26 20.21 -33.62
N GLY A 114 -14.50 20.68 -33.59
CA GLY A 114 -15.69 19.95 -34.01
C GLY A 114 -16.85 20.92 -34.23
N GLY A 115 -16.61 22.04 -34.89
CA GLY A 115 -17.64 23.02 -35.19
C GLY A 115 -17.21 23.95 -36.32
N THR A 116 -17.84 23.78 -37.48
CA THR A 116 -17.71 24.59 -38.69
C THR A 116 -17.66 26.09 -38.38
N PRO A 117 -16.74 26.88 -38.96
CA PRO A 117 -16.68 28.32 -38.70
C PRO A 117 -17.92 29.03 -39.27
N PRO A 118 -18.49 30.03 -38.58
CA PRO A 118 -19.58 30.82 -39.11
C PRO A 118 -19.07 31.75 -40.21
N ARG A 119 -19.71 31.68 -41.39
CA ARG A 119 -19.49 32.61 -42.50
C ARG A 119 -19.83 34.03 -42.05
N THR A 120 -18.82 34.89 -41.93
CA THR A 120 -19.02 36.34 -41.88
C THR A 120 -19.44 36.82 -43.27
N GLY A 121 -20.75 36.96 -43.48
CA GLY A 121 -21.32 37.66 -44.62
C GLY A 121 -21.13 39.16 -44.43
N ARG A 122 -20.33 39.78 -45.30
CA ARG A 122 -20.25 41.22 -45.48
C ARG A 122 -21.10 41.59 -46.69
N ARG A 123 -22.23 42.28 -46.48
CA ARG A 123 -22.78 43.31 -47.36
C ARG A 123 -23.84 44.10 -46.62
#